data_AF-A0A3G1VCY8-F1
#
_entry.id   AF-A0A3G1VCY8-F1
#
_cell.length_a   1.000
_cell.length_b   1.000
_cell.length_c   1.000
_cell.angle_alpha   90.00
_cell.angle_beta   90.00
_cell.angle_gamma   90.00
#
_symmetry.space_group_name_H-M   'P 1'
#
loop_
_entity.id
_entity.type
_entity.pdbx_description
1 polymer ?
#
loop_
_entity_poly.entity_id
_entity_poly.type
_entity_poly.pdbx_seq_one_letter_code
_entity_poly.pdbx_strand_id
1 'polypeptide(L)'
;MCPATNQCTIDKNRRKSCQACRLRKCYEVGMMKGGIRKDRRGGRMLKHKRQRDDGEGRGEVGSAGDMRAANLWPSPLMIKRSKKNSLALSLTADQMVSALLDAEPRILYSEYDPTRPFSEASMMGLLTNLADRELVHMINWAKRVPGFVDLTLHDQVHLL
;
A
#
# COMPACT_ATOMS: atom_id res chain seq x y z
N MET A 1 -8.04 -13.88 -16.58
CA MET A 1 -8.82 -13.59 -17.79
C MET A 1 -9.46 -14.88 -18.30
N CYS A 2 -10.67 -14.81 -18.86
CA CYS A 2 -11.23 -15.94 -19.63
C CYS A 2 -10.54 -15.98 -21.00
N PRO A 3 -10.14 -17.16 -21.50
CA PRO A 3 -9.54 -17.27 -22.84
C PRO A 3 -10.56 -17.13 -23.99
N ALA A 4 -11.86 -17.08 -23.68
CA ALA A 4 -12.95 -16.96 -24.64
C ALA A 4 -13.92 -15.83 -24.21
N THR A 5 -15.20 -15.94 -24.52
CA THR A 5 -16.24 -14.90 -24.36
C THR A 5 -16.80 -14.72 -22.95
N ASN A 6 -16.08 -15.14 -21.90
CA ASN A 6 -16.63 -15.21 -20.54
C ASN A 6 -17.97 -16.00 -20.46
N GLN A 7 -18.18 -17.04 -21.27
CA GLN A 7 -19.40 -17.89 -21.21
C GLN A 7 -19.06 -19.39 -21.22
N CYS A 8 -17.90 -19.78 -20.67
CA CYS A 8 -17.50 -21.18 -20.65
C CYS A 8 -18.43 -22.03 -19.76
N THR A 9 -18.94 -23.12 -20.31
CA THR A 9 -19.67 -24.16 -19.58
C THR A 9 -18.75 -24.87 -18.56
N ILE A 10 -19.17 -24.94 -17.29
CA ILE A 10 -18.39 -25.52 -16.19
C ILE A 10 -18.96 -26.88 -15.78
N ASP A 11 -18.34 -27.94 -16.30
CA ASP A 11 -18.67 -29.35 -16.07
C ASP A 11 -17.47 -30.13 -15.47
N LYS A 12 -17.65 -31.39 -15.09
CA LYS A 12 -16.58 -32.23 -14.47
C LYS A 12 -15.28 -32.26 -15.29
N ASN A 13 -15.40 -32.38 -16.61
CA ASN A 13 -14.27 -32.52 -17.53
C ASN A 13 -13.67 -31.17 -17.93
N ARG A 14 -14.49 -30.12 -18.04
CA ARG A 14 -14.08 -28.79 -18.56
C ARG A 14 -13.88 -27.72 -17.50
N ARG A 15 -14.14 -28.00 -16.22
CA ARG A 15 -13.96 -27.04 -15.10
C ARG A 15 -12.54 -26.51 -14.96
N LYS A 16 -11.52 -27.22 -15.47
CA LYS A 16 -10.12 -26.78 -15.45
C LYS A 16 -9.76 -25.89 -16.65
N SER A 17 -10.58 -25.87 -17.70
CA SER A 17 -10.31 -25.15 -18.95
C SER A 17 -10.42 -23.62 -18.80
N CYS A 18 -11.21 -23.12 -17.84
CA CYS A 18 -11.34 -21.69 -17.61
C CYS A 18 -11.51 -21.36 -16.13
N GLN A 19 -10.45 -20.84 -15.51
CA GLN A 19 -10.46 -20.45 -14.10
C GLN A 19 -11.37 -19.24 -13.83
N ALA A 20 -11.46 -18.29 -14.78
CA ALA A 20 -12.30 -17.10 -14.63
C ALA A 20 -13.80 -17.45 -14.58
N CYS A 21 -14.29 -18.25 -15.53
CA CYS A 21 -15.69 -18.67 -15.55
C CYS A 21 -16.02 -19.61 -14.39
N ARG A 22 -15.09 -20.46 -13.97
CA ARG A 22 -15.26 -21.30 -12.79
C ARG A 22 -15.44 -20.46 -11.52
N LEU A 23 -14.57 -19.47 -11.30
CA LEU A 23 -14.63 -18.61 -10.13
C LEU A 23 -15.92 -17.79 -10.09
N ARG A 24 -16.34 -17.25 -11.23
CA ARG A 24 -17.61 -16.53 -11.35
C ARG A 24 -18.81 -17.43 -11.00
N LYS A 25 -18.87 -18.66 -11.55
CA LYS A 25 -19.91 -19.64 -11.18
C LYS A 25 -19.88 -19.97 -9.68
N CYS A 26 -18.69 -20.06 -9.07
CA CYS A 26 -18.58 -20.22 -7.62
C CYS A 26 -19.26 -19.08 -6.85
N TYR A 27 -19.08 -17.83 -7.29
CA TYR A 27 -19.76 -16.69 -6.68
C TYR A 27 -21.27 -16.66 -6.95
N GLU A 28 -21.70 -17.04 -8.16
CA GLU A 28 -23.13 -17.14 -8.53
C GLU A 28 -23.88 -18.16 -7.66
N VAL A 29 -23.23 -19.28 -7.29
CA VAL A 29 -23.81 -20.27 -6.35
C VAL A 29 -23.66 -19.88 -4.87
N GLY A 30 -23.20 -18.66 -4.57
CA GLY A 30 -23.13 -18.13 -3.21
C GLY A 30 -21.85 -18.44 -2.43
N MET A 31 -20.77 -18.89 -3.07
CA MET A 31 -19.49 -19.05 -2.37
C MET A 31 -18.93 -17.69 -1.96
N MET A 32 -18.64 -17.52 -0.68
CA MET A 32 -18.13 -16.28 -0.13
C MET A 32 -16.65 -16.11 -0.47
N LYS A 33 -16.24 -14.94 -0.99
CA LYS A 33 -14.83 -14.61 -1.27
C LYS A 33 -13.92 -14.71 -0.03
N GLY A 34 -14.48 -14.51 1.17
CA GLY A 34 -13.80 -14.59 2.47
C GLY A 34 -14.12 -15.85 3.29
N GLY A 35 -14.84 -16.83 2.75
CA GLY A 35 -15.29 -18.03 3.50
C GLY A 35 -14.16 -18.99 3.91
N ILE A 36 -12.92 -18.70 3.49
CA ILE A 36 -11.73 -19.44 3.90
C ILE A 36 -11.29 -18.91 5.28
N ARG A 37 -11.79 -19.53 6.35
CA ARG A 37 -11.26 -19.33 7.71
C ARG A 37 -9.75 -19.58 7.69
N LYS A 38 -8.96 -18.53 7.94
CA LYS A 38 -7.49 -18.52 7.94
C LYS A 38 -6.88 -19.47 8.98
N ASP A 39 -7.69 -19.91 9.96
CA ASP A 39 -7.24 -20.62 11.17
C ASP A 39 -7.14 -22.14 11.04
N ARG A 40 -7.47 -22.74 9.88
CA ARG A 40 -7.44 -24.21 9.73
C ARG A 40 -6.08 -24.82 9.35
N ARG A 41 -4.97 -24.09 9.49
CA ARG A 41 -3.61 -24.68 9.47
C ARG A 41 -3.14 -25.11 10.87
N GLY A 42 -3.96 -25.84 11.63
CA GLY A 42 -3.55 -26.33 12.97
C GLY A 42 -4.37 -27.47 13.58
N GLY A 43 -5.37 -28.02 12.86
CA GLY A 43 -6.34 -28.96 13.44
C GLY A 43 -5.87 -30.41 13.62
N ARG A 44 -4.65 -30.68 14.11
CA ARG A 44 -4.18 -32.06 14.35
C ARG A 44 -3.40 -32.34 15.65
N MET A 45 -3.34 -31.45 16.66
CA MET A 45 -2.52 -31.74 17.86
C MET A 45 -3.06 -31.34 19.25
N LEU A 46 -4.34 -31.01 19.44
CA LEU A 46 -4.86 -30.64 20.78
C LEU A 46 -6.03 -31.52 21.26
N LYS A 47 -5.93 -32.83 21.06
CA LYS A 47 -6.79 -33.81 21.75
C LYS A 47 -5.94 -34.83 22.51
N HIS A 48 -5.11 -34.34 23.42
CA HIS A 48 -4.69 -35.12 24.58
C HIS A 48 -4.28 -34.15 25.68
N LYS A 49 -4.82 -34.37 26.88
CA LYS A 49 -4.51 -33.66 28.15
C LYS A 49 -5.32 -32.38 28.46
N ARG A 50 -6.60 -32.58 28.77
CA ARG A 50 -7.21 -31.95 29.96
C ARG A 50 -7.99 -33.02 30.72
N GLN A 51 -7.24 -33.83 31.45
CA GLN A 51 -7.74 -34.63 32.55
C GLN A 51 -7.29 -33.91 33.82
N ARG A 52 -8.27 -33.59 34.68
CA ARG A 52 -8.22 -33.31 36.13
C ARG A 52 -7.08 -32.43 36.67
N ASP A 53 -7.42 -31.33 37.32
CA ASP A 53 -7.47 -31.33 38.80
C ASP A 53 -8.26 -30.12 39.34
N ASP A 54 -8.94 -30.38 40.45
CA ASP A 54 -9.72 -29.48 41.31
C ASP A 54 -8.77 -28.72 42.26
N GLY A 55 -9.16 -27.55 42.78
CA GLY A 55 -8.41 -26.90 43.88
C GLY A 55 -8.69 -25.41 44.10
N GLU A 56 -9.43 -25.13 45.15
CA GLU A 56 -9.92 -23.83 45.67
C GLU A 56 -8.83 -22.84 46.14
N GLY A 57 -9.17 -21.54 46.21
CA GLY A 57 -8.40 -20.53 46.96
C GLY A 57 -8.90 -19.08 46.83
N ARG A 58 -9.50 -18.56 47.91
CA ARG A 58 -10.07 -17.20 48.13
C ARG A 58 -9.03 -16.05 48.13
N GLY A 59 -9.47 -14.81 47.85
CA GLY A 59 -8.78 -13.56 48.20
C GLY A 59 -9.42 -12.30 47.59
N GLU A 60 -9.51 -11.21 48.36
CA GLU A 60 -10.42 -10.05 48.25
C GLU A 60 -9.97 -8.84 47.39
N VAL A 61 -10.99 -8.06 46.96
CA VAL A 61 -11.13 -6.57 46.86
C VAL A 61 -10.07 -5.73 46.12
N GLY A 62 -10.55 -4.94 45.14
CA GLY A 62 -9.88 -3.73 44.64
C GLY A 62 -10.47 -3.17 43.35
N SER A 63 -11.36 -2.18 43.46
CA SER A 63 -11.90 -1.39 42.34
C SER A 63 -10.98 -0.22 42.02
N ALA A 64 -10.58 -0.06 40.76
CA ALA A 64 -10.21 1.23 40.16
C ALA A 64 -10.28 1.08 38.64
N GLY A 65 -11.22 1.78 38.01
CA GLY A 65 -11.38 1.81 36.56
C GLY A 65 -10.25 2.61 35.93
N ASP A 66 -9.56 1.99 34.98
CA ASP A 66 -8.55 2.67 34.17
C ASP A 66 -9.06 2.84 32.74
N MET A 67 -9.15 4.10 32.33
CA MET A 67 -9.60 4.52 31.02
C MET A 67 -8.65 3.97 29.95
N ARG A 68 -9.09 2.97 29.20
CA ARG A 68 -8.45 2.61 27.94
C ARG A 68 -8.81 3.65 26.89
N ALA A 69 -7.93 4.63 26.73
CA ALA A 69 -7.86 5.45 25.53
C ALA A 69 -7.76 4.53 24.31
N ALA A 70 -8.79 4.55 23.49
CA ALA A 70 -8.84 3.83 22.23
C ALA A 70 -7.87 4.49 21.24
N ASN A 71 -6.65 3.97 21.16
CA ASN A 71 -5.76 4.24 20.03
C ASN A 71 -6.35 3.55 18.79
N LEU A 72 -7.14 4.32 18.04
CA LEU A 72 -7.72 3.99 16.73
C LEU A 72 -6.68 4.01 15.59
N TRP A 73 -5.47 3.52 15.84
CA TRP A 73 -4.47 3.36 14.78
C TRP A 73 -4.44 1.89 14.35
N PRO A 74 -4.78 1.55 13.09
CA PRO A 74 -4.55 0.21 12.59
C PRO A 74 -3.05 -0.07 12.67
N SER A 75 -2.64 -0.99 13.54
CA SER A 75 -1.25 -1.47 13.58
C SER A 75 -0.77 -1.75 12.15
N PRO A 76 0.41 -1.25 11.76
CA PRO A 76 0.91 -1.47 10.41
C PRO A 76 0.98 -2.98 10.18
N LEU A 77 0.27 -3.44 9.14
CA LEU A 77 0.34 -4.81 8.67
C LEU A 77 1.82 -5.11 8.44
N MET A 78 2.40 -5.94 9.30
CA MET A 78 3.78 -6.41 9.16
C MET A 78 3.85 -7.30 7.91
N ILE A 79 4.03 -6.65 6.75
CA ILE A 79 4.43 -7.31 5.53
C ILE A 79 5.84 -7.82 5.83
N LYS A 80 6.00 -9.14 6.00
CA LYS A 80 7.32 -9.78 6.01
C LYS A 80 7.97 -9.54 4.64
N ARG A 81 8.67 -8.42 4.48
CA ARG A 81 9.52 -8.11 3.34
C ARG A 81 10.95 -8.48 3.70
N SER A 82 11.57 -9.23 2.78
CA SER A 82 12.94 -9.70 2.87
C SER A 82 13.89 -8.52 3.11
N LYS A 83 14.86 -8.72 4.00
CA LYS A 83 15.90 -7.78 4.41
C LYS A 83 16.55 -7.08 3.22
N LYS A 84 16.12 -5.86 2.94
CA LYS A 84 16.97 -4.75 2.51
C LYS A 84 16.57 -3.60 3.41
N ASN A 85 17.51 -3.14 4.22
CA ASN A 85 17.30 -2.03 5.15
C ASN A 85 16.98 -0.77 4.31
N SER A 86 15.71 -0.54 3.99
CA SER A 86 15.30 0.74 3.40
C SER A 86 15.47 1.78 4.48
N LEU A 87 16.48 2.62 4.31
CA LEU A 87 16.85 3.68 5.25
C LEU A 87 15.65 4.59 5.57
N ALA A 88 14.75 4.77 4.59
CA ALA A 88 13.52 5.54 4.74
C ALA A 88 12.59 4.99 5.85
N LEU A 89 12.51 3.67 6.02
CA LEU A 89 11.68 3.05 7.07
C LEU A 89 12.36 3.09 8.45
N SER A 90 13.62 3.49 8.52
CA SER A 90 14.38 3.64 9.76
C SER A 90 14.50 5.07 10.26
N LEU A 91 14.07 6.07 9.48
CA LEU A 91 14.11 7.47 9.87
C LEU A 91 13.09 7.74 10.98
N THR A 92 13.48 8.57 11.96
CA THR A 92 12.52 9.16 12.89
C THR A 92 11.64 10.19 12.16
N ALA A 93 10.53 10.59 12.77
CA ALA A 93 9.65 11.62 12.21
C ALA A 93 10.42 12.92 11.91
N ASP A 94 11.28 13.37 12.84
CA ASP A 94 12.07 14.60 12.67
C ASP A 94 13.08 14.47 11.53
N GLN A 95 13.74 13.32 11.38
CA GLN A 95 14.68 13.09 10.28
C GLN A 95 13.97 13.07 8.92
N MET A 96 12.77 12.50 8.86
CA MET A 96 11.95 12.50 7.67
C MET A 96 11.51 13.92 7.29
N VAL A 97 11.07 14.72 8.27
CA VAL A 97 10.69 16.13 8.04
C VAL A 97 11.89 16.94 7.54
N SER A 98 13.06 16.84 8.19
CA SER A 98 14.27 17.54 7.75
C SER A 98 14.69 17.16 6.33
N ALA A 99 14.66 15.86 5.99
CA ALA A 99 14.99 15.40 4.64
C ALA A 99 14.01 15.92 3.58
N LEU A 100 12.73 16.11 3.93
CA LEU A 100 11.73 16.67 3.01
C LEU A 100 11.92 18.18 2.81
N LEU A 101 12.29 18.92 3.86
CA LEU A 101 12.64 20.34 3.76
C LEU A 101 13.87 20.54 2.88
N ASP A 102 14.91 19.71 3.05
CA ASP A 102 16.12 19.76 2.22
C ASP A 102 15.85 19.38 0.75
N ALA A 103 14.82 18.57 0.51
CA ALA A 103 14.42 18.16 -0.82
C ALA A 103 13.64 19.25 -1.59
N GLU A 104 13.05 20.24 -0.90
CA GLU A 104 12.08 21.20 -1.43
C GLU A 104 12.51 21.80 -2.80
N PRO A 105 11.65 21.73 -3.83
CA PRO A 105 12.00 22.24 -5.14
C PRO A 105 12.05 23.78 -5.12
N ARG A 106 13.02 24.35 -5.85
CA ARG A 106 13.11 25.81 -5.99
C ARG A 106 11.93 26.32 -6.81
N ILE A 107 11.41 27.48 -6.41
CA ILE A 107 10.40 28.21 -7.19
C ILE A 107 11.01 28.59 -8.54
N LEU A 108 10.36 28.20 -9.64
CA LEU A 108 10.73 28.65 -10.97
C LEU A 108 9.93 29.91 -11.35
N TYR A 109 10.62 30.82 -12.03
CA TYR A 109 10.04 32.04 -12.53
C TYR A 109 10.03 32.01 -14.06
N SER A 110 9.02 32.65 -14.63
CA SER A 110 8.96 32.89 -16.07
C SER A 110 10.10 33.82 -16.49
N GLU A 111 10.87 33.42 -17.49
CA GLU A 111 11.86 34.29 -18.16
C GLU A 111 11.16 35.21 -19.19
N TYR A 112 10.00 35.76 -18.83
CA TYR A 112 9.24 36.64 -19.69
C TYR A 112 9.98 37.97 -19.88
N ASP A 113 10.23 38.32 -21.13
CA ASP A 113 10.78 39.61 -21.51
C ASP A 113 9.64 40.58 -21.86
N PRO A 114 9.36 41.59 -21.02
CA PRO A 114 8.28 42.54 -21.25
C PRO A 114 8.52 43.47 -22.45
N THR A 115 9.73 43.46 -23.04
CA THR A 115 10.06 44.26 -24.22
C THR A 115 9.68 43.58 -25.53
N ARG A 116 9.32 42.29 -25.50
CA ARG A 116 8.91 41.54 -26.69
C ARG A 116 7.40 41.63 -26.93
N PRO A 117 6.96 41.69 -28.20
CA PRO A 117 5.54 41.70 -28.51
C PRO A 117 4.88 40.39 -28.07
N PHE A 118 3.82 40.53 -27.29
CA PHE A 118 3.05 39.41 -26.79
C PHE A 118 2.25 38.75 -27.92
N SER A 119 2.38 37.43 -28.04
CA SER A 119 1.60 36.58 -28.96
C SER A 119 1.21 35.28 -28.28
N GLU A 120 0.12 34.65 -28.74
CA GLU A 120 -0.30 33.33 -28.25
C GLU A 120 0.81 32.27 -28.37
N ALA A 121 1.54 32.28 -29.50
CA ALA A 121 2.67 31.38 -29.71
C ALA A 121 3.80 31.61 -28.70
N SER A 122 4.11 32.88 -28.37
CA SER A 122 5.11 33.19 -27.34
C SER A 122 4.65 32.79 -25.93
N MET A 123 3.36 32.95 -25.61
CA MET A 123 2.80 32.50 -24.33
C MET A 123 2.84 30.98 -24.20
N MET A 124 2.44 30.26 -25.24
CA MET A 124 2.52 28.80 -25.28
C MET A 124 3.96 28.34 -25.09
N GLY A 125 4.92 28.94 -25.80
CA GLY A 125 6.34 28.63 -25.67
C GLY A 125 6.88 28.84 -24.25
N LEU A 126 6.48 29.94 -23.58
CA LEU A 126 6.87 30.19 -22.19
C LEU A 126 6.28 29.16 -21.23
N LEU A 127 5.00 28.83 -21.37
CA LEU A 127 4.33 27.83 -20.53
C LEU A 127 4.94 26.44 -20.72
N THR A 128 5.19 26.03 -21.97
CA THR A 128 5.83 24.75 -22.26
C THR A 128 7.25 24.70 -21.70
N ASN A 129 8.03 25.79 -21.87
CA ASN A 129 9.38 25.85 -21.32
C ASN A 129 9.39 25.78 -19.78
N LEU A 130 8.45 26.44 -19.12
CA LEU A 130 8.27 26.34 -17.67
C LEU A 130 7.88 24.92 -17.26
N ALA A 131 6.93 24.29 -17.95
CA ALA A 131 6.52 22.91 -17.66
C ALA A 131 7.68 21.92 -17.82
N ASP A 132 8.51 22.06 -18.85
CA ASP A 132 9.69 21.22 -19.08
C ASP A 132 10.69 21.36 -17.91
N ARG A 133 10.96 22.59 -17.47
CA ARG A 133 11.85 22.83 -16.34
C ARG A 133 11.26 22.30 -15.04
N GLU A 134 9.97 22.53 -14.77
CA GLU A 134 9.26 22.03 -13.59
C GLU A 134 9.30 20.49 -13.52
N LEU A 135 9.11 19.81 -14.66
CA LEU A 135 9.17 18.35 -14.73
C LEU A 135 10.55 17.81 -14.30
N VAL A 136 11.64 18.45 -14.75
CA VAL A 136 13.00 18.08 -14.32
C VAL A 136 13.19 18.31 -12.81
N HIS A 137 12.65 19.40 -12.28
CA HIS A 137 12.72 19.70 -10.84
C HIS A 137 11.93 18.68 -10.02
N MET A 138 10.73 18.29 -10.46
CA MET A 138 9.89 17.28 -9.83
C MET A 138 10.57 15.91 -9.79
N ILE A 139 11.22 15.49 -10.88
CA ILE A 139 12.01 14.24 -10.94
C ILE A 139 13.18 14.30 -9.93
N ASN A 140 13.90 15.41 -9.89
CA ASN A 140 15.04 15.58 -8.97
C ASN A 140 14.60 15.73 -7.51
N TRP A 141 13.42 16.29 -7.26
CA TRP A 141 12.79 16.31 -5.95
C TRP A 141 12.43 14.89 -5.52
N ALA A 142 11.74 14.12 -6.37
CA ALA A 142 11.33 12.75 -6.07
C ALA A 142 12.53 11.86 -5.71
N LYS A 143 13.65 11.99 -6.42
CA LYS A 143 14.91 11.29 -6.09
C LYS A 143 15.46 11.61 -4.69
N ARG A 144 15.15 12.77 -4.13
CA ARG A 144 15.57 13.20 -2.79
C ARG A 144 14.59 12.78 -1.70
N VAL A 145 13.36 12.40 -2.05
CA VAL A 145 12.38 11.86 -1.10
C VAL A 145 12.89 10.52 -0.54
N PRO A 146 13.04 10.38 0.80
CA PRO A 146 13.52 9.14 1.40
C PRO A 146 12.71 7.91 0.95
N GLY A 147 13.41 6.92 0.39
CA GLY A 147 12.82 5.64 -0.01
C GLY A 147 12.26 5.59 -1.43
N PHE A 148 12.18 6.72 -2.14
CA PHE A 148 11.75 6.73 -3.54
C PHE A 148 12.72 5.97 -4.44
N VAL A 149 14.03 6.18 -4.26
CA VAL A 149 15.08 5.50 -5.03
C VAL A 149 15.19 3.99 -4.75
N ASP A 150 14.62 3.53 -3.62
CA ASP A 150 14.59 2.11 -3.26
C ASP A 150 13.50 1.35 -4.04
N LEU A 151 12.56 2.06 -4.66
CA LEU A 151 11.50 1.48 -5.49
C LEU A 151 12.08 0.95 -6.81
N THR A 152 11.34 0.06 -7.48
CA THR A 152 11.73 -0.37 -8.82
C THR A 152 11.64 0.80 -9.80
N LEU A 153 12.46 0.81 -10.85
CA LEU A 153 12.38 1.86 -11.88
C LEU A 153 10.97 1.97 -12.48
N HIS A 154 10.28 0.83 -12.64
CA HIS A 154 8.89 0.80 -13.09
C HIS A 154 7.98 1.60 -12.16
N ASP A 155 8.07 1.36 -10.85
CA ASP A 155 7.25 2.07 -9.86
C ASP A 155 7.64 3.54 -9.76
N GLN A 156 8.93 3.88 -9.84
CA GLN A 156 9.39 5.28 -9.85
C GLN A 156 8.80 6.06 -11.02
N VAL A 157 8.76 5.46 -12.22
CA VAL A 157 8.17 6.08 -13.42
C VAL A 157 6.64 6.18 -13.33
N HIS A 158 5.96 5.25 -12.65
CA HIS A 158 4.49 5.30 -12.51
C HIS A 158 4.02 6.29 -11.44
N LEU A 159 4.87 6.61 -10.47
CA LEU A 159 4.56 7.56 -9.39
C LEU A 159 4.88 9.02 -9.75
N LEU A 160 5.66 9.22 -10.80
CA LEU A 160 5.91 10.51 -11.45
C LEU A 160 4.83 10.79 -12.50
#